data_AF-A0A061RH33-F1
#
_entry.id   AF-A0A061RH33-F1
#
_cell.length_a   1.000
_cell.length_b   1.000
_cell.length_c   1.000
_cell.angle_alpha   90.00
_cell.angle_beta   90.00
_cell.angle_gamma   90.00
#
_symmetry.space_group_name_H-M   'P 1'
#
loop_
_entity.id
_entity.type
_entity.pdbx_description
1 polymer ?
#
loop_
_entity_poly.entity_id
_entity_poly.type
_entity_poly.pdbx_seq_one_letter_code
_entity_poly.pdbx_strand_id
1 'polypeptide(L)'
;MAMGLSGSTGHLFIRSHSSRATRNWLHCHCKTGLPVQFKSHRSMAAVENVIPRFTDCLDRTRMQYGNFGCHLQRWPTTGPHCVHRSGFSCTALASGSETFSNFSDQTEQVYAVGIMGDLHLEPEQMDLFHTARAQITEALGRAAGAGGAARVVQLGDLGGYTCAPGSRECFETAREFLAGFGLPVSVVTGNHDLEGEEFETDEENLEAWKSAFLQERHYWAKDLGDALLVGLSTVKFRSNAYSVHEVFIDDEQLSWFEQTLEANTHRPIIVFSHAPPAGCGLKVVQSVHVKNRCAWLNHSSDPGAFIRLVERHPNIALWFSGHFHLSHNYADSISVVGRTAFVQTGVIGECNRDGLRQSRILKVAPGGYEVYTIDHDTADLRLDLAHEWASAEPPVPEPLELELLCDPEAGYLCGQEEAQDDWKANKINEDGSPVRWIDVGEDALLAHQNGMIVEYSASLRSAVGVVCLDTAGRQVRMVDEQGNKVSDEGAAAATAVELIDEGSGETERITRNHQGTFFQIFQPNKWRLRKAKQAAVMATAMA
;
A
#
# COMPACT_ATOMS: atom_id res chain seq x y z
N MET A 1 16.99 28.46 74.29
CA MET A 1 18.04 29.27 73.64
C MET A 1 17.99 29.01 72.16
N ALA A 2 18.22 30.06 71.38
CA ALA A 2 17.73 30.25 70.03
C ALA A 2 18.55 29.53 68.94
N MET A 3 17.90 29.43 67.76
CA MET A 3 18.42 29.25 66.39
C MET A 3 18.99 27.85 66.06
N GLY A 4 18.68 27.21 64.92
CA GLY A 4 17.88 27.59 63.76
C GLY A 4 18.11 26.54 62.64
N LEU A 5 17.02 26.22 61.91
CA LEU A 5 16.84 25.91 60.47
C LEU A 5 18.01 25.26 59.69
N SER A 6 17.85 24.28 58.79
CA SER A 6 16.70 23.87 57.96
C SER A 6 16.94 22.47 57.37
N GLY A 7 15.85 21.72 57.13
CA GLY A 7 15.83 20.40 56.48
C GLY A 7 15.87 20.44 54.95
N SER A 8 16.02 19.26 54.33
CA SER A 8 14.94 18.65 53.54
C SER A 8 15.11 17.12 53.43
N THR A 9 14.02 16.35 53.52
CA THR A 9 13.80 15.10 52.77
C THR A 9 12.37 14.59 52.95
N GLY A 10 11.76 14.16 51.83
CA GLY A 10 10.83 13.02 51.71
C GLY A 10 9.45 13.10 52.37
N HIS A 11 8.40 12.76 51.62
CA HIS A 11 7.71 11.47 51.81
C HIS A 11 6.51 11.27 50.86
N LEU A 12 6.56 10.13 50.18
CA LEU A 12 5.55 9.09 50.02
C LEU A 12 4.20 9.34 50.73
N PHE A 13 3.08 9.22 50.00
CA PHE A 13 1.78 8.97 50.64
C PHE A 13 0.94 7.92 49.89
N ILE A 14 0.45 7.00 50.71
CA ILE A 14 -0.45 5.88 50.49
C ILE A 14 -1.87 6.41 50.21
N ARG A 15 -2.59 5.83 49.23
CA ARG A 15 -4.03 6.10 49.02
C ARG A 15 -4.91 5.01 49.63
N SER A 16 -5.79 5.45 50.54
CA SER A 16 -6.87 4.68 51.15
C SER A 16 -8.18 4.79 50.36
N HIS A 17 -8.95 3.70 50.32
CA HIS A 17 -10.34 3.66 49.88
C HIS A 17 -11.30 4.31 50.89
N SER A 18 -12.28 5.10 50.43
CA SER A 18 -13.63 5.12 51.03
C SER A 18 -14.68 5.76 50.11
N SER A 19 -15.91 5.30 50.32
CA SER A 19 -17.14 5.37 49.55
C SER A 19 -17.98 6.66 49.60
N ARG A 20 -18.97 6.70 48.68
CA ARG A 20 -20.33 7.31 48.71
C ARG A 20 -20.58 8.62 47.93
N ALA A 21 -21.28 8.42 46.81
CA ALA A 21 -22.59 8.97 46.44
C ALA A 21 -22.82 10.50 46.47
N THR A 22 -23.17 11.05 45.30
CA THR A 22 -24.38 11.86 45.11
C THR A 22 -24.81 11.87 43.64
N ARG A 23 -26.09 11.55 43.41
CA ARG A 23 -26.84 11.79 42.17
C ARG A 23 -27.10 13.30 42.04
N ASN A 24 -27.06 13.84 40.83
CA ASN A 24 -27.91 14.98 40.48
C ASN A 24 -28.46 14.79 39.06
N TRP A 25 -29.79 14.77 39.02
CA TRP A 25 -30.63 14.80 37.84
C TRP A 25 -30.79 16.25 37.39
N LEU A 26 -30.75 16.50 36.08
CA LEU A 26 -31.32 17.71 35.49
C LEU A 26 -32.40 17.30 34.48
N HIS A 27 -33.63 17.64 34.84
CA HIS A 27 -34.82 17.56 34.01
C HIS A 27 -34.81 18.68 32.97
N CYS A 28 -35.25 18.38 31.75
CA CYS A 28 -35.99 19.32 30.92
C CYS A 28 -37.12 18.58 30.20
N HIS A 29 -38.37 18.99 30.46
CA HIS A 29 -39.58 18.66 29.70
C HIS A 29 -39.75 19.74 28.61
N CYS A 30 -40.24 19.47 27.39
CA CYS A 30 -41.65 19.19 27.12
C CYS A 30 -41.93 18.79 25.64
N LYS A 31 -42.81 17.77 25.47
CA LYS A 31 -43.89 17.55 24.46
C LYS A 31 -43.58 17.63 22.96
N THR A 32 -43.89 16.64 22.11
CA THR A 32 -45.22 16.02 21.80
C THR A 32 -45.07 14.56 21.33
N GLY A 33 -45.75 13.55 21.92
CA GLY A 33 -46.98 12.87 21.43
C GLY A 33 -46.78 12.09 20.11
N LEU A 34 -46.90 10.76 19.93
CA LEU A 34 -47.67 9.64 20.50
C LEU A 34 -46.97 8.29 20.07
N PRO A 35 -47.42 7.09 20.49
CA PRO A 35 -46.57 5.94 20.86
C PRO A 35 -46.60 4.78 19.84
N VAL A 36 -45.65 3.83 19.93
CA VAL A 36 -45.93 2.35 19.88
C VAL A 36 -44.78 1.53 20.51
N GLN A 37 -45.16 0.79 21.56
CA GLN A 37 -44.64 -0.46 22.15
C GLN A 37 -43.19 -0.94 21.93
N PHE A 38 -42.41 -0.89 23.03
CA PHE A 38 -41.32 -1.83 23.31
C PHE A 38 -41.85 -3.11 23.96
N LYS A 39 -41.50 -4.28 23.41
CA LYS A 39 -41.45 -5.54 24.16
C LYS A 39 -40.01 -5.77 24.61
N SER A 40 -39.76 -5.50 25.89
CA SER A 40 -38.65 -6.07 26.65
C SER A 40 -38.84 -7.58 26.79
N HIS A 41 -37.79 -8.39 26.69
CA HIS A 41 -37.49 -9.47 27.64
C HIS A 41 -35.96 -9.63 27.72
N ARG A 42 -35.47 -9.61 28.95
CA ARG A 42 -34.06 -9.80 29.35
C ARG A 42 -33.67 -11.28 29.25
N SER A 43 -32.41 -11.55 28.92
CA SER A 43 -31.55 -12.37 29.79
C SER A 43 -30.08 -12.08 29.53
N MET A 44 -29.38 -11.60 30.57
CA MET A 44 -27.92 -11.62 30.68
C MET A 44 -27.47 -13.01 31.16
N ALA A 45 -26.60 -13.65 30.39
CA ALA A 45 -25.59 -14.68 30.71
C ALA A 45 -25.10 -15.19 29.33
N ALA A 46 -23.84 -15.31 28.97
CA ALA A 46 -22.59 -15.32 29.68
C ALA A 46 -21.50 -14.70 28.77
N VAL A 47 -20.49 -14.11 29.39
CA VAL A 47 -19.24 -13.71 28.76
C VAL A 47 -18.35 -14.95 28.78
N GLU A 48 -18.10 -15.56 27.62
CA GLU A 48 -17.04 -16.54 27.42
C GLU A 48 -16.72 -16.62 25.92
N ASN A 49 -15.45 -16.33 25.59
CA ASN A 49 -14.71 -16.72 24.39
C ASN A 49 -15.36 -16.52 23.00
N VAL A 50 -15.03 -15.42 22.34
CA VAL A 50 -15.04 -15.34 20.87
C VAL A 50 -13.71 -14.77 20.38
N ILE A 51 -12.79 -15.66 20.04
CA ILE A 51 -11.69 -15.40 19.10
C ILE A 51 -12.26 -15.75 17.71
N PRO A 52 -12.34 -14.84 16.74
CA PRO A 52 -12.59 -15.25 15.36
C PRO A 52 -11.25 -15.67 14.74
N ARG A 53 -11.09 -16.98 14.51
CA ARG A 53 -10.08 -17.50 13.60
C ARG A 53 -10.44 -17.09 12.17
N PHE A 54 -9.78 -16.08 11.62
CA PHE A 54 -9.79 -15.80 10.19
C PHE A 54 -8.66 -16.55 9.50
N THR A 55 -8.86 -17.84 9.31
CA THR A 55 -8.16 -18.66 8.32
C THR A 55 -9.21 -19.55 7.68
N ASP A 56 -9.94 -19.00 6.70
CA ASP A 56 -10.63 -19.75 5.64
C ASP A 56 -11.48 -18.78 4.81
N CYS A 57 -10.87 -18.17 3.81
CA CYS A 57 -11.59 -17.51 2.72
C CYS A 57 -11.02 -17.90 1.34
N LEU A 58 -10.42 -19.11 1.25
CA LEU A 58 -9.79 -19.60 0.02
C LEU A 58 -10.34 -20.93 -0.52
N ASP A 59 -11.45 -21.46 -0.02
CA ASP A 59 -12.05 -22.66 -0.59
C ASP A 59 -13.57 -22.61 -0.57
N ARG A 60 -14.19 -22.25 -1.71
CA ARG A 60 -15.55 -22.65 -2.12
C ARG A 60 -15.84 -22.22 -3.56
N THR A 61 -15.32 -22.97 -4.53
CA THR A 61 -15.95 -23.06 -5.86
C THR A 61 -16.74 -24.36 -5.93
N ARG A 62 -18.06 -24.25 -6.01
CA ARG A 62 -18.92 -25.39 -6.38
C ARG A 62 -19.88 -24.95 -7.49
N MET A 63 -19.66 -25.54 -8.66
CA MET A 63 -20.44 -25.47 -9.89
C MET A 63 -21.95 -25.64 -9.68
N GLN A 64 -22.75 -24.83 -10.38
CA GLN A 64 -23.97 -25.29 -11.04
C GLN A 64 -24.12 -24.64 -12.42
N TYR A 65 -24.12 -25.49 -13.46
CA TYR A 65 -24.43 -25.15 -14.84
C TYR A 65 -25.93 -24.93 -15.02
N GLY A 66 -26.30 -23.84 -15.71
CA GLY A 66 -27.66 -23.58 -16.17
C GLY A 66 -27.64 -22.91 -17.54
N ASN A 67 -27.95 -23.68 -18.59
CA ASN A 67 -28.15 -23.25 -19.97
C ASN A 67 -29.16 -22.10 -20.07
N PHE A 68 -28.81 -21.00 -20.76
CA PHE A 68 -29.82 -20.17 -21.44
C PHE A 68 -29.33 -19.68 -22.81
N GLY A 69 -30.25 -19.79 -23.77
CA GLY A 69 -30.00 -19.73 -25.21
C GLY A 69 -29.92 -18.32 -25.81
N CYS A 70 -29.19 -18.30 -26.91
CA CYS A 70 -29.00 -17.21 -27.86
C CYS A 70 -30.32 -16.72 -28.49
N HIS A 71 -30.54 -15.41 -28.49
CA HIS A 71 -31.38 -14.74 -29.49
C HIS A 71 -30.63 -13.59 -30.14
N LEU A 72 -30.17 -13.84 -31.37
CA LEU A 72 -29.65 -12.85 -32.31
C LEU A 72 -30.80 -12.02 -32.90
N GLN A 73 -30.66 -10.70 -32.89
CA GLN A 73 -31.31 -9.82 -33.87
C GLN A 73 -30.28 -8.84 -34.45
N ARG A 74 -29.92 -9.07 -35.72
CA ARG A 74 -29.24 -8.14 -36.65
C ARG A 74 -30.19 -7.04 -37.09
N TRP A 75 -29.68 -5.85 -37.46
CA TRP A 75 -30.11 -4.98 -38.58
C TRP A 75 -29.01 -3.87 -38.78
N PRO A 76 -28.92 -3.15 -39.91
CA PRO A 76 -27.83 -3.36 -40.88
C PRO A 76 -26.89 -2.17 -41.12
N THR A 77 -25.79 -2.50 -41.80
CA THR A 77 -24.79 -1.64 -42.44
C THR A 77 -25.26 -1.03 -43.77
N THR A 78 -24.90 0.24 -44.02
CA THR A 78 -24.66 0.81 -45.35
C THR A 78 -23.58 1.90 -45.28
N GLY A 79 -22.47 1.78 -46.03
CA GLY A 79 -21.44 2.83 -46.24
C GLY A 79 -21.85 3.82 -47.35
N PRO A 80 -20.93 4.37 -48.19
CA PRO A 80 -19.48 4.58 -48.04
C PRO A 80 -18.97 5.98 -48.59
N HIS A 81 -17.65 6.20 -48.48
CA HIS A 81 -16.76 7.09 -49.27
C HIS A 81 -16.89 8.63 -49.21
N CYS A 82 -15.77 9.33 -48.93
CA CYS A 82 -15.05 10.10 -49.97
C CYS A 82 -13.66 10.59 -49.53
N VAL A 83 -12.76 10.63 -50.50
CA VAL A 83 -11.34 11.00 -50.48
C VAL A 83 -11.20 12.49 -50.81
N HIS A 84 -10.24 13.21 -50.20
CA HIS A 84 -9.44 14.20 -50.93
C HIS A 84 -8.11 14.55 -50.27
N ARG A 85 -7.05 14.40 -51.07
CA ARG A 85 -5.70 14.97 -50.91
C ARG A 85 -5.71 16.47 -51.22
N SER A 86 -4.87 17.24 -50.54
CA SER A 86 -3.85 18.10 -51.17
C SER A 86 -2.95 18.74 -50.10
N GLY A 87 -1.64 18.68 -50.33
CA GLY A 87 -0.65 19.38 -49.53
C GLY A 87 -0.40 20.80 -50.04
N PHE A 88 0.28 21.61 -49.22
CA PHE A 88 1.09 22.73 -49.67
C PHE A 88 2.28 22.93 -48.73
N SER A 89 3.42 23.22 -49.36
CA SER A 89 4.76 23.36 -48.81
C SER A 89 5.04 24.79 -48.31
N CYS A 90 6.01 24.86 -47.38
CA CYS A 90 6.66 26.01 -46.76
C CYS A 90 6.93 27.24 -47.66
N THR A 91 6.86 28.43 -47.05
CA THR A 91 7.92 29.45 -47.14
C THR A 91 7.79 30.47 -46.01
N ALA A 92 8.92 30.73 -45.35
CA ALA A 92 9.08 31.72 -44.30
C ALA A 92 9.26 33.13 -44.88
N LEU A 93 8.68 34.13 -44.23
CA LEU A 93 9.13 35.52 -44.27
C LEU A 93 8.98 36.11 -42.87
N ALA A 94 10.13 36.47 -42.30
CA ALA A 94 10.24 37.21 -41.05
C ALA A 94 10.08 38.71 -41.32
N SER A 95 9.33 39.41 -40.46
CA SER A 95 9.66 40.75 -39.92
C SER A 95 8.40 41.37 -39.32
N GLY A 96 8.45 41.64 -38.02
CA GLY A 96 7.33 42.20 -37.25
C GLY A 96 7.71 42.24 -35.79
N SER A 97 8.68 43.08 -35.47
CA SER A 97 9.05 43.46 -34.11
C SER A 97 7.88 44.24 -33.49
N GLU A 98 7.01 43.56 -32.76
CA GLU A 98 6.24 44.17 -31.69
C GLU A 98 6.55 43.42 -30.40
N THR A 99 7.24 44.13 -29.52
CA THR A 99 7.54 43.75 -28.14
C THR A 99 6.23 43.55 -27.37
N PHE A 100 5.75 42.30 -27.32
CA PHE A 100 4.85 41.84 -26.27
C PHE A 100 5.66 41.59 -24.99
N SER A 101 6.14 42.67 -24.40
CA SER A 101 6.53 42.68 -22.99
C SER A 101 5.26 42.86 -22.15
N ASN A 102 5.06 41.94 -21.20
CA ASN A 102 4.04 41.91 -20.15
C ASN A 102 2.73 41.19 -20.50
N PHE A 103 2.80 39.86 -20.47
CA PHE A 103 1.83 39.05 -19.71
C PHE A 103 2.62 37.97 -18.95
N SER A 104 3.35 38.38 -17.92
CA SER A 104 3.68 37.46 -16.82
C SER A 104 2.53 37.47 -15.82
N ASP A 105 1.35 37.10 -16.28
CA ASP A 105 0.37 36.49 -15.38
C ASP A 105 0.74 35.00 -15.33
N GLN A 106 1.85 34.69 -14.68
CA GLN A 106 1.99 33.38 -14.05
C GLN A 106 1.03 33.41 -12.87
N THR A 107 -0.27 33.29 -13.17
CA THR A 107 -1.26 33.02 -12.14
C THR A 107 -0.74 31.81 -11.38
N GLU A 108 -0.60 31.95 -10.07
CA GLU A 108 -0.22 30.89 -9.13
C GLU A 108 -1.22 29.73 -9.24
N GLN A 109 -1.08 28.92 -10.28
CA GLN A 109 -2.09 27.95 -10.64
C GLN A 109 -2.00 26.81 -9.64
N VAL A 110 -3.06 26.67 -8.85
CA VAL A 110 -3.21 25.58 -7.91
C VAL A 110 -3.77 24.37 -8.65
N TYR A 111 -3.15 23.22 -8.40
CA TYR A 111 -3.58 21.94 -8.94
C TYR A 111 -4.06 21.05 -7.80
N ALA A 112 -5.12 20.28 -8.04
CA ALA A 112 -5.61 19.27 -7.11
C ALA A 112 -5.60 17.89 -7.78
N VAL A 113 -5.16 16.87 -7.06
CA VAL A 113 -5.12 15.48 -7.53
C VAL A 113 -5.81 14.59 -6.52
N GLY A 114 -6.88 13.92 -6.94
CA GLY A 114 -7.56 12.90 -6.13
C GLY A 114 -6.88 11.56 -6.38
N ILE A 115 -6.44 10.88 -5.32
CA ILE A 115 -5.63 9.68 -5.42
C ILE A 115 -6.36 8.55 -4.69
N MET A 116 -6.65 7.47 -5.41
CA MET A 116 -7.37 6.31 -4.91
C MET A 116 -6.55 5.05 -5.18
N GLY A 117 -6.36 4.22 -4.15
CA GLY A 117 -5.81 2.88 -4.29
C GLY A 117 -6.92 1.84 -4.27
N ASP A 118 -6.59 0.62 -4.70
CA ASP A 118 -7.30 -0.61 -4.33
C ASP A 118 -8.83 -0.50 -4.45
N LEU A 119 -9.29 -0.11 -5.65
CA LEU A 119 -10.71 0.17 -5.85
C LEU A 119 -11.56 -1.06 -5.56
N HIS A 120 -11.15 -2.23 -6.03
CA HIS A 120 -11.88 -3.48 -5.85
C HIS A 120 -13.39 -3.31 -6.05
N LEU A 121 -13.79 -2.77 -7.20
CA LEU A 121 -15.19 -2.49 -7.46
C LEU A 121 -16.03 -3.76 -7.35
N GLU A 122 -16.94 -3.75 -6.37
CA GLU A 122 -17.93 -4.81 -6.13
C GLU A 122 -19.34 -4.23 -6.38
N PRO A 123 -20.21 -4.93 -7.15
CA PRO A 123 -21.55 -4.46 -7.50
C PRO A 123 -22.39 -4.14 -6.26
N GLU A 124 -22.26 -4.94 -5.22
CA GLU A 124 -22.98 -4.79 -3.95
C GLU A 124 -22.53 -3.56 -3.16
N GLN A 125 -21.36 -2.98 -3.47
CA GLN A 125 -20.75 -1.86 -2.75
C GLN A 125 -20.76 -0.56 -3.55
N MET A 126 -21.38 -0.52 -4.74
CA MET A 126 -21.36 0.67 -5.62
C MET A 126 -21.87 1.97 -4.97
N ASP A 127 -22.78 1.88 -4.00
CA ASP A 127 -23.23 3.05 -3.23
C ASP A 127 -22.09 3.71 -2.44
N LEU A 128 -21.16 2.90 -1.88
CA LEU A 128 -19.96 3.40 -1.19
C LEU A 128 -19.05 4.13 -2.18
N PHE A 129 -18.84 3.54 -3.35
CA PHE A 129 -18.00 4.11 -4.41
C PHE A 129 -18.56 5.42 -4.96
N HIS A 130 -19.86 5.50 -5.19
CA HIS A 130 -20.51 6.73 -5.64
C HIS A 130 -20.48 7.83 -4.58
N THR A 131 -20.65 7.47 -3.30
CA THR A 131 -20.52 8.40 -2.18
C THR A 131 -19.10 8.94 -2.07
N ALA A 132 -18.10 8.06 -2.08
CA ALA A 132 -16.69 8.45 -2.06
C ALA A 132 -16.30 9.32 -3.26
N ARG A 133 -16.79 9.01 -4.46
CA ARG A 133 -16.57 9.83 -5.66
C ARG A 133 -17.10 11.25 -5.48
N ALA A 134 -18.30 11.42 -4.92
CA ALA A 134 -18.87 12.73 -4.63
C ALA A 134 -18.02 13.50 -3.60
N GLN A 135 -17.63 12.83 -2.51
CA GLN A 135 -16.76 13.38 -1.47
C GLN A 135 -15.40 13.85 -2.05
N ILE A 136 -14.75 13.03 -2.87
CA ILE A 136 -13.48 13.37 -3.53
C ILE A 136 -13.67 14.54 -4.49
N THR A 137 -14.74 14.55 -5.29
CA THR A 137 -15.03 15.63 -6.24
C THR A 137 -15.23 16.96 -5.51
N GLU A 138 -15.93 16.95 -4.38
CA GLU A 138 -16.09 18.13 -3.53
C GLU A 138 -14.74 18.59 -2.95
N ALA A 139 -13.95 17.67 -2.40
CA ALA A 139 -12.63 18.00 -1.85
C ALA A 139 -11.69 18.57 -2.92
N LEU A 140 -11.71 18.02 -4.14
CA LEU A 140 -10.95 18.54 -5.28
C LEU A 140 -11.39 19.96 -5.65
N GLY A 141 -12.70 20.23 -5.66
CA GLY A 141 -13.23 21.57 -5.90
C GLY A 141 -12.75 22.58 -4.86
N ARG A 142 -12.73 22.20 -3.58
CA ARG A 142 -12.21 23.04 -2.49
C ARG A 142 -10.70 23.26 -2.62
N ALA A 143 -9.92 22.22 -2.92
CA ALA A 143 -8.47 22.28 -3.01
C ALA A 143 -7.98 23.07 -4.22
N ALA A 144 -8.60 22.88 -5.39
CA ALA A 144 -8.25 23.62 -6.60
C ALA A 144 -8.67 25.10 -6.51
N GLY A 145 -9.78 25.40 -5.83
CA GLY A 145 -10.32 26.75 -5.75
C GLY A 145 -10.81 27.30 -7.09
N ALA A 146 -11.10 28.60 -7.13
CA ALA A 146 -11.57 29.26 -8.35
C ALA A 146 -10.43 29.37 -9.37
N GLY A 147 -10.54 28.66 -10.51
CA GLY A 147 -9.56 28.70 -11.60
C GLY A 147 -8.42 27.67 -11.49
N GLY A 148 -8.38 26.86 -10.42
CA GLY A 148 -7.47 25.73 -10.33
C GLY A 148 -7.87 24.55 -11.22
N ALA A 149 -6.92 23.65 -11.47
CA ALA A 149 -7.15 22.45 -12.27
C ALA A 149 -7.18 21.20 -11.39
N ALA A 150 -8.10 20.29 -11.65
CA ALA A 150 -8.23 19.03 -10.92
C ALA A 150 -8.04 17.81 -11.82
N ARG A 151 -7.52 16.72 -11.26
CA ARG A 151 -7.46 15.41 -11.91
C ARG A 151 -7.53 14.28 -10.90
N VAL A 152 -7.60 13.06 -11.40
CA VAL A 152 -7.65 11.85 -10.59
C VAL A 152 -6.52 10.89 -11.00
N VAL A 153 -5.91 10.25 -10.02
CA VAL A 153 -4.97 9.14 -10.19
C VAL A 153 -5.50 7.91 -9.46
N GLN A 154 -5.50 6.77 -10.13
CA GLN A 154 -5.91 5.49 -9.57
C GLN A 154 -4.72 4.53 -9.55
N LEU A 155 -4.47 3.88 -8.41
CA LEU A 155 -3.24 3.12 -8.12
C LEU A 155 -3.34 1.60 -8.36
N GLY A 156 -4.24 1.13 -9.21
CA GLY A 156 -4.43 -0.30 -9.52
C GLY A 156 -5.44 -1.02 -8.64
N ASP A 157 -5.64 -2.30 -8.94
CA ASP A 157 -6.60 -3.20 -8.28
C ASP A 157 -8.04 -2.70 -8.45
N LEU A 158 -8.46 -2.67 -9.71
CA LEU A 158 -9.68 -2.02 -10.15
C LEU A 158 -10.96 -2.79 -9.77
N GLY A 159 -10.92 -4.12 -9.89
CA GLY A 159 -12.08 -4.98 -9.73
C GLY A 159 -12.06 -5.81 -8.46
N GLY A 160 -13.25 -6.02 -7.90
CA GLY A 160 -13.45 -6.92 -6.77
C GLY A 160 -13.36 -8.39 -7.17
N TYR A 161 -13.23 -9.27 -6.17
CA TYR A 161 -13.07 -10.71 -6.36
C TYR A 161 -14.32 -11.38 -6.95
N THR A 162 -15.51 -10.79 -6.76
CA THR A 162 -16.75 -11.35 -7.33
C THR A 162 -16.97 -10.94 -8.79
N CYS A 163 -16.16 -10.01 -9.30
CA CYS A 163 -16.26 -9.41 -10.63
C CYS A 163 -15.12 -9.78 -11.59
N ALA A 164 -14.55 -10.97 -11.44
CA ALA A 164 -13.47 -11.47 -12.30
C ALA A 164 -12.34 -10.43 -12.46
N PRO A 165 -11.57 -10.17 -11.39
CA PRO A 165 -10.54 -9.14 -11.39
C PRO A 165 -9.55 -9.36 -12.55
N GLY A 166 -9.13 -8.26 -13.17
CA GLY A 166 -8.21 -8.29 -14.30
C GLY A 166 -8.84 -8.70 -15.64
N SER A 167 -10.17 -8.90 -15.72
CA SER A 167 -10.89 -9.15 -16.99
C SER A 167 -11.22 -7.87 -17.76
N ARG A 168 -11.56 -7.99 -19.05
CA ARG A 168 -12.06 -6.87 -19.88
C ARG A 168 -13.28 -6.19 -19.27
N GLU A 169 -14.25 -6.97 -18.80
CA GLU A 169 -15.48 -6.45 -18.19
C GLU A 169 -15.17 -5.66 -16.91
N CYS A 170 -14.25 -6.16 -16.09
CA CYS A 170 -13.72 -5.45 -14.93
C CYS A 170 -13.11 -4.10 -15.34
N PHE A 171 -12.24 -4.06 -16.36
CA PHE A 171 -11.62 -2.81 -16.81
C PHE A 171 -12.62 -1.81 -17.37
N GLU A 172 -13.62 -2.28 -18.14
CA GLU A 172 -14.68 -1.43 -18.69
C GLU A 172 -15.53 -0.81 -17.57
N THR A 173 -15.92 -1.61 -16.58
CA THR A 173 -16.66 -1.16 -15.38
C THR A 173 -15.87 -0.11 -14.61
N ALA A 174 -14.58 -0.37 -14.38
CA ALA A 174 -13.72 0.58 -13.67
C ALA A 174 -13.52 1.88 -14.43
N ARG A 175 -13.35 1.80 -15.75
CA ARG A 175 -13.28 2.99 -16.61
C ARG A 175 -14.57 3.81 -16.54
N GLU A 176 -15.74 3.17 -16.56
CA GLU A 176 -17.03 3.87 -16.43
C GLU A 176 -17.18 4.57 -15.08
N PHE A 177 -16.80 3.90 -13.99
CA PHE A 177 -16.78 4.51 -12.66
C PHE A 177 -15.88 5.76 -12.62
N LEU A 178 -14.64 5.63 -13.13
CA LEU A 178 -13.63 6.69 -13.17
C LEU A 178 -14.05 7.84 -14.10
N ALA A 179 -14.66 7.55 -15.24
CA ALA A 179 -15.18 8.58 -16.14
C ALA A 179 -16.24 9.47 -15.48
N GLY A 180 -16.97 8.95 -14.50
CA GLY A 180 -17.97 9.71 -13.76
C GLY A 180 -17.42 10.80 -12.84
N PHE A 181 -16.11 10.91 -12.66
CA PHE A 181 -15.50 12.12 -12.06
C PHE A 181 -15.62 13.35 -12.99
N GLY A 182 -15.73 13.13 -14.31
CA GLY A 182 -15.71 14.22 -15.29
C GLY A 182 -14.38 14.98 -15.36
N LEU A 183 -13.30 14.39 -14.85
CA LEU A 183 -11.95 14.95 -14.78
C LEU A 183 -10.96 14.08 -15.57
N PRO A 184 -9.78 14.61 -15.95
CA PRO A 184 -8.70 13.78 -16.46
C PRO A 184 -8.31 12.71 -15.45
N VAL A 185 -8.23 11.45 -15.90
CA VAL A 185 -7.86 10.30 -15.07
C VAL A 185 -6.56 9.70 -15.59
N SER A 186 -5.64 9.37 -14.68
CA SER A 186 -4.48 8.53 -14.96
C SER A 186 -4.54 7.29 -14.07
N VAL A 187 -4.14 6.15 -14.61
CA VAL A 187 -4.31 4.84 -13.95
C VAL A 187 -3.00 4.09 -14.07
N VAL A 188 -2.58 3.40 -13.02
CA VAL A 188 -1.55 2.37 -13.08
C VAL A 188 -2.17 1.01 -12.79
N THR A 189 -1.51 -0.07 -13.19
CA THR A 189 -1.98 -1.43 -12.88
C THR A 189 -1.57 -1.86 -11.47
N GLY A 190 -2.45 -2.60 -10.81
CA GLY A 190 -2.17 -3.36 -9.60
C GLY A 190 -2.07 -4.86 -9.87
N ASN A 191 -1.74 -5.66 -8.85
CA ASN A 191 -1.61 -7.11 -9.04
C ASN A 191 -2.94 -7.78 -9.42
N HIS A 192 -4.07 -7.32 -8.86
CA HIS A 192 -5.39 -7.86 -9.17
C HIS A 192 -5.83 -7.50 -10.61
N ASP A 193 -5.23 -6.50 -11.24
CA ASP A 193 -5.52 -6.16 -12.63
C ASP A 193 -4.93 -7.15 -13.64
N LEU A 194 -4.02 -8.04 -13.23
CA LEU A 194 -3.39 -9.03 -14.12
C LEU A 194 -3.87 -10.47 -13.89
N GLU A 195 -4.93 -10.67 -13.09
CA GLU A 195 -5.46 -11.99 -12.75
C GLU A 195 -6.43 -12.57 -13.78
N GLY A 196 -6.81 -11.77 -14.79
CA GLY A 196 -7.90 -12.08 -15.71
C GLY A 196 -7.79 -13.51 -16.26
N GLU A 197 -8.66 -14.40 -15.82
CA GLU A 197 -8.56 -15.83 -16.15
C GLU A 197 -8.77 -16.11 -17.64
N GLU A 198 -9.31 -15.14 -18.38
CA GLU A 198 -9.50 -15.20 -19.83
C GLU A 198 -8.20 -15.05 -20.64
N PHE A 199 -7.10 -14.62 -20.00
CA PHE A 199 -5.81 -14.43 -20.66
C PHE A 199 -4.82 -15.53 -20.27
N GLU A 200 -4.09 -16.03 -21.27
CA GLU A 200 -3.08 -17.07 -21.08
C GLU A 200 -1.69 -16.49 -20.77
N THR A 201 -1.47 -15.23 -21.15
CA THR A 201 -0.20 -14.51 -20.96
C THR A 201 -0.39 -13.17 -20.24
N ASP A 202 0.67 -12.67 -19.62
CA ASP A 202 0.65 -11.36 -18.95
C ASP A 202 0.52 -10.23 -20.00
N GLU A 203 1.11 -10.41 -21.18
CA GLU A 203 1.07 -9.47 -22.30
C GLU A 203 -0.34 -9.31 -22.87
N GLU A 204 -1.09 -10.40 -23.04
CA GLU A 204 -2.50 -10.36 -23.48
C GLU A 204 -3.37 -9.60 -22.48
N ASN A 205 -3.17 -9.85 -21.18
CA ASN A 205 -3.92 -9.18 -20.12
C ASN A 205 -3.61 -7.68 -20.10
N LEU A 206 -2.33 -7.31 -20.20
CA LEU A 206 -1.88 -5.92 -20.22
C LEU A 206 -2.36 -5.18 -21.48
N GLU A 207 -2.42 -5.85 -22.62
CA GLU A 207 -2.99 -5.29 -23.86
C GLU A 207 -4.51 -5.05 -23.71
N ALA A 208 -5.23 -5.96 -23.06
CA ALA A 208 -6.64 -5.76 -22.77
C ALA A 208 -6.88 -4.55 -21.86
N TRP A 209 -6.04 -4.40 -20.82
CA TRP A 209 -6.08 -3.22 -19.94
C TRP A 209 -5.82 -1.93 -20.72
N LYS A 210 -4.74 -1.89 -21.54
CA LYS A 210 -4.40 -0.73 -22.38
C LYS A 210 -5.53 -0.35 -23.33
N SER A 211 -6.14 -1.35 -23.95
CA SER A 211 -7.28 -1.17 -24.85
C SER A 211 -8.50 -0.60 -24.12
N ALA A 212 -8.83 -1.09 -22.92
CA ALA A 212 -9.96 -0.60 -22.14
C ALA A 212 -9.77 0.88 -21.76
N PHE A 213 -8.59 1.25 -21.25
CA PHE A 213 -8.28 2.60 -20.81
C PHE A 213 -7.82 3.56 -21.92
N LEU A 214 -7.75 3.08 -23.18
CA LEU A 214 -7.32 3.86 -24.35
C LEU A 214 -5.91 4.45 -24.16
N GLN A 215 -5.00 3.69 -23.55
CA GLN A 215 -3.63 4.10 -23.30
C GLN A 215 -2.66 3.28 -24.16
N GLU A 216 -1.74 3.94 -24.87
CA GLU A 216 -0.68 3.26 -25.63
C GLU A 216 0.35 2.58 -24.71
N ARG A 217 0.59 3.18 -23.54
CA ARG A 217 1.51 2.70 -22.51
C ARG A 217 0.78 2.57 -21.18
N HIS A 218 1.13 1.56 -20.42
CA HIS A 218 0.65 1.30 -19.06
C HIS A 218 1.36 2.13 -17.99
N TYR A 219 2.46 2.80 -18.34
CA TYR A 219 3.19 3.75 -17.50
C TYR A 219 3.24 5.11 -18.19
N TRP A 220 3.37 6.19 -17.42
CA TRP A 220 3.16 7.54 -17.95
C TRP A 220 3.87 8.62 -17.13
N ALA A 221 4.15 9.75 -17.79
CA ALA A 221 4.52 11.00 -17.14
C ALA A 221 3.55 12.10 -17.58
N LYS A 222 3.12 12.97 -16.65
CA LYS A 222 2.17 14.07 -16.92
C LYS A 222 2.57 15.32 -16.16
N ASP A 223 2.55 16.46 -16.84
CA ASP A 223 2.75 17.75 -16.19
C ASP A 223 1.62 18.07 -15.20
N LEU A 224 2.02 18.73 -14.10
CA LEU A 224 1.15 19.30 -13.09
C LEU A 224 1.75 20.63 -12.61
N GLY A 225 1.59 21.68 -13.42
CA GLY A 225 2.27 22.95 -13.19
C GLY A 225 3.78 22.75 -13.14
N ASP A 226 4.41 23.18 -12.05
CA ASP A 226 5.85 23.03 -11.86
C ASP A 226 6.26 21.61 -11.48
N ALA A 227 5.35 20.71 -11.08
CA ALA A 227 5.68 19.33 -10.72
C ALA A 227 5.39 18.32 -11.86
N LEU A 228 6.12 17.21 -11.89
CA LEU A 228 5.89 16.10 -12.82
C LEU A 228 5.26 14.92 -12.08
N LEU A 229 4.13 14.41 -12.59
CA LEU A 229 3.54 13.16 -12.14
C LEU A 229 4.10 11.99 -12.93
N VAL A 230 4.44 10.89 -12.27
CA VAL A 230 4.98 9.67 -12.89
C VAL A 230 4.26 8.43 -12.36
N GLY A 231 3.62 7.67 -13.25
CA GLY A 231 2.96 6.40 -12.91
C GLY A 231 3.75 5.19 -13.40
N LEU A 232 3.96 4.22 -12.51
CA LEU A 232 4.62 2.94 -12.75
C LEU A 232 3.64 1.78 -12.55
N SER A 233 3.66 0.81 -13.46
CA SER A 233 2.65 -0.24 -13.56
C SER A 233 3.27 -1.62 -13.52
N THR A 234 2.65 -2.54 -12.75
CA THR A 234 3.04 -3.95 -12.78
C THR A 234 2.72 -4.59 -14.12
N VAL A 235 3.58 -5.50 -14.56
CA VAL A 235 3.43 -6.22 -15.83
C VAL A 235 3.42 -7.73 -15.68
N LYS A 236 3.48 -8.25 -14.45
CA LYS A 236 3.55 -9.70 -14.21
C LYS A 236 2.49 -10.18 -13.23
N PHE A 237 1.94 -11.35 -13.56
CA PHE A 237 1.12 -12.17 -12.67
C PHE A 237 1.51 -13.65 -12.85
N ARG A 238 1.40 -14.15 -14.09
CA ARG A 238 1.69 -15.55 -14.45
C ARG A 238 3.18 -15.84 -14.44
N SER A 239 3.97 -14.87 -14.90
CA SER A 239 5.41 -15.00 -15.04
C SER A 239 6.21 -14.71 -13.75
N ASN A 240 5.56 -14.21 -12.70
CA ASN A 240 6.20 -13.99 -11.39
C ASN A 240 6.83 -15.28 -10.83
N ALA A 241 7.99 -15.13 -10.19
CA ALA A 241 8.78 -16.26 -9.71
C ALA A 241 8.12 -16.98 -8.52
N TYR A 242 7.64 -16.20 -7.55
CA TYR A 242 7.08 -16.72 -6.29
C TYR A 242 5.59 -16.42 -6.18
N SER A 243 5.20 -15.20 -5.81
CA SER A 243 3.77 -14.84 -5.70
C SER A 243 3.22 -14.34 -7.01
N VAL A 244 2.00 -14.76 -7.35
CA VAL A 244 1.26 -14.17 -8.47
C VAL A 244 0.93 -12.69 -8.21
N HIS A 245 0.81 -12.29 -6.95
CA HIS A 245 0.51 -10.89 -6.57
C HIS A 245 1.75 -10.02 -6.37
N GLU A 246 2.94 -10.45 -6.80
CA GLU A 246 4.10 -9.57 -6.78
C GLU A 246 3.94 -8.43 -7.80
N VAL A 247 4.16 -7.20 -7.34
CA VAL A 247 4.17 -6.01 -8.20
C VAL A 247 5.55 -5.89 -8.84
N PHE A 248 5.61 -6.07 -10.15
CA PHE A 248 6.86 -6.13 -10.90
C PHE A 248 6.89 -5.10 -12.02
N ILE A 249 7.86 -4.19 -11.94
CA ILE A 249 8.23 -3.21 -12.96
C ILE A 249 9.39 -3.78 -13.77
N ASP A 250 9.25 -3.82 -15.09
CA ASP A 250 10.27 -4.34 -16.00
C ASP A 250 11.45 -3.37 -16.22
N ASP A 251 12.50 -3.89 -16.86
CA ASP A 251 13.73 -3.14 -17.13
C ASP A 251 13.51 -1.96 -18.10
N GLU A 252 12.52 -2.06 -19.01
CA GLU A 252 12.17 -0.97 -19.93
C GLU A 252 11.61 0.21 -19.15
N GLN A 253 10.62 -0.05 -18.28
CA GLN A 253 10.02 0.93 -17.39
C GLN A 253 11.03 1.52 -16.42
N LEU A 254 11.89 0.69 -15.83
CA LEU A 254 12.92 1.16 -14.90
C LEU A 254 13.93 2.09 -15.61
N SER A 255 14.38 1.71 -16.80
CA SER A 255 15.27 2.53 -17.63
C SER A 255 14.61 3.84 -18.06
N TRP A 256 13.33 3.78 -18.46
CA TRP A 256 12.54 4.96 -18.80
C TRP A 256 12.35 5.89 -17.59
N PHE A 257 12.12 5.33 -16.41
CA PHE A 257 11.95 6.09 -15.18
C PHE A 257 13.25 6.82 -14.82
N GLU A 258 14.39 6.12 -14.84
CA GLU A 258 15.70 6.75 -14.60
C GLU A 258 15.98 7.91 -15.57
N GLN A 259 15.75 7.71 -16.87
CA GLN A 259 15.88 8.79 -17.87
C GLN A 259 14.92 9.95 -17.61
N THR A 260 13.70 9.65 -17.15
CA THR A 260 12.70 10.67 -16.80
C THR A 260 13.17 11.49 -15.60
N LEU A 261 13.77 10.87 -14.58
CA LEU A 261 14.34 11.55 -13.43
C LEU A 261 15.52 12.46 -13.83
N GLU A 262 16.44 11.95 -14.66
CA GLU A 262 17.58 12.70 -15.18
C GLU A 262 17.17 13.93 -15.98
N ALA A 263 16.15 13.80 -16.84
CA ALA A 263 15.64 14.89 -17.66
C ALA A 263 14.89 15.97 -16.86
N ASN A 264 14.43 15.66 -15.64
CA ASN A 264 13.55 16.53 -14.84
C ASN A 264 14.16 16.92 -13.48
N THR A 265 15.48 16.93 -13.36
CA THR A 265 16.21 17.32 -12.13
C THR A 265 15.89 18.72 -11.60
N HIS A 266 15.36 19.61 -12.45
CA HIS A 266 15.04 21.00 -12.12
C HIS A 266 13.67 21.19 -11.47
N ARG A 267 12.88 20.13 -11.31
CA ARG A 267 11.50 20.23 -10.81
C ARG A 267 11.10 19.06 -9.90
N PRO A 268 10.11 19.24 -9.00
CA PRO A 268 9.61 18.16 -8.15
C PRO A 268 8.96 17.04 -8.97
N ILE A 269 9.16 15.81 -8.53
CA ILE A 269 8.57 14.60 -9.11
C ILE A 269 7.70 13.91 -8.07
N ILE A 270 6.50 13.53 -8.48
CA ILE A 270 5.50 12.82 -7.69
C ILE A 270 5.26 11.47 -8.36
N VAL A 271 5.57 10.39 -7.66
CA VAL A 271 5.55 9.03 -8.20
C VAL A 271 4.31 8.29 -7.70
N PHE A 272 3.74 7.44 -8.54
CA PHE A 272 2.59 6.60 -8.27
C PHE A 272 2.92 5.16 -8.67
N SER A 273 2.71 4.22 -7.76
CA SER A 273 2.82 2.78 -8.03
C SER A 273 1.79 2.04 -7.19
N HIS A 274 1.47 0.81 -7.56
CA HIS A 274 0.53 0.02 -6.77
C HIS A 274 1.13 -0.35 -5.39
N ALA A 275 2.24 -1.10 -5.36
CA ALA A 275 3.00 -1.34 -4.13
C ALA A 275 4.07 -0.27 -3.90
N PRO A 276 4.45 0.02 -2.65
CA PRO A 276 5.58 0.90 -2.34
C PRO A 276 6.93 0.20 -2.56
N PRO A 277 8.03 0.95 -2.70
CA PRO A 277 9.37 0.38 -2.74
C PRO A 277 9.81 -0.09 -1.34
N ALA A 278 10.66 -1.13 -1.28
CA ALA A 278 11.32 -1.48 -0.01
C ALA A 278 12.21 -0.31 0.42
N GLY A 279 12.31 -0.06 1.72
CA GLY A 279 13.06 1.07 2.27
C GLY A 279 12.30 2.39 2.29
N CYS A 280 11.00 2.40 1.96
CA CYS A 280 10.14 3.58 2.11
C CYS A 280 9.86 3.99 3.57
N GLY A 281 10.31 3.22 4.55
CA GLY A 281 10.05 3.48 5.98
C GLY A 281 8.73 2.90 6.50
N LEU A 282 8.00 2.13 5.68
CA LEU A 282 6.83 1.38 6.12
C LEU A 282 7.23 0.26 7.08
N LYS A 283 6.64 0.28 8.27
CA LYS A 283 6.83 -0.66 9.38
C LYS A 283 5.63 -1.60 9.51
N VAL A 284 4.43 -1.12 9.22
CA VAL A 284 3.19 -1.88 9.32
C VAL A 284 3.01 -2.69 8.03
N VAL A 285 3.72 -3.82 7.98
CA VAL A 285 3.70 -4.75 6.84
C VAL A 285 3.04 -6.05 7.26
N GLN A 286 2.13 -6.52 6.42
CA GLN A 286 1.42 -7.78 6.68
C GLN A 286 2.32 -8.98 6.46
N SER A 287 2.26 -9.94 7.38
CA SER A 287 3.02 -11.19 7.29
C SER A 287 2.77 -11.95 5.98
N VAL A 288 1.54 -11.91 5.44
CA VAL A 288 1.21 -12.55 4.16
C VAL A 288 1.99 -11.96 2.99
N HIS A 289 2.21 -10.65 2.96
CA HIS A 289 2.95 -9.98 1.89
C HIS A 289 4.45 -10.28 1.96
N VAL A 290 5.01 -10.38 3.17
CA VAL A 290 6.42 -10.72 3.36
C VAL A 290 6.68 -12.20 3.11
N LYS A 291 5.80 -13.09 3.62
CA LYS A 291 5.84 -14.54 3.40
C LYS A 291 5.83 -14.89 1.92
N ASN A 292 5.04 -14.16 1.14
CA ASN A 292 4.87 -14.42 -0.29
C ASN A 292 5.81 -13.59 -1.16
N ARG A 293 6.68 -12.75 -0.57
CA ARG A 293 7.56 -11.82 -1.29
C ARG A 293 6.80 -10.95 -2.29
N CYS A 294 5.69 -10.38 -1.85
CA CYS A 294 4.89 -9.45 -2.66
C CYS A 294 4.59 -8.14 -1.93
N ALA A 295 5.31 -7.82 -0.84
CA ALA A 295 5.15 -6.55 -0.13
C ALA A 295 5.64 -5.31 -0.90
N TRP A 296 6.66 -5.46 -1.75
CA TRP A 296 7.41 -4.36 -2.32
C TRP A 296 7.46 -4.43 -3.84
N LEU A 297 7.76 -3.31 -4.49
CA LEU A 297 8.14 -3.31 -5.90
C LEU A 297 9.36 -4.21 -6.13
N ASN A 298 9.26 -5.10 -7.13
CA ASN A 298 10.34 -5.99 -7.56
C ASN A 298 10.93 -6.80 -6.39
N HIS A 299 10.11 -7.15 -5.40
CA HIS A 299 10.53 -7.73 -4.14
C HIS A 299 11.42 -8.97 -4.34
N SER A 300 11.13 -9.81 -5.32
CA SER A 300 11.84 -11.07 -5.54
C SER A 300 13.12 -10.94 -6.36
N SER A 301 13.28 -9.86 -7.14
CA SER A 301 14.41 -9.69 -8.05
C SER A 301 15.43 -8.66 -7.56
N ASP A 302 14.97 -7.47 -7.19
CA ASP A 302 15.81 -6.37 -6.70
C ASP A 302 14.95 -5.40 -5.86
N PRO A 303 14.66 -5.75 -4.59
CA PRO A 303 13.81 -4.93 -3.73
C PRO A 303 14.38 -3.52 -3.49
N GLY A 304 15.69 -3.32 -3.68
CA GLY A 304 16.36 -2.04 -3.46
C GLY A 304 16.43 -1.12 -4.67
N ALA A 305 15.97 -1.54 -5.86
CA ALA A 305 16.11 -0.77 -7.10
C ALA A 305 15.60 0.67 -6.98
N PHE A 306 14.42 0.83 -6.38
CA PHE A 306 13.71 2.10 -6.33
C PHE A 306 14.19 3.01 -5.22
N ILE A 307 14.53 2.50 -4.03
CA ILE A 307 15.05 3.36 -2.96
C ILE A 307 16.41 3.95 -3.35
N ARG A 308 17.25 3.20 -4.08
CA ARG A 308 18.51 3.73 -4.63
C ARG A 308 18.28 4.83 -5.67
N LEU A 309 17.14 4.84 -6.37
CA LEU A 309 16.76 5.96 -7.24
C LEU A 309 16.32 7.17 -6.41
N VAL A 310 15.52 6.95 -5.36
CA VAL A 310 15.09 8.00 -4.43
C VAL A 310 16.30 8.70 -3.79
N GLU A 311 17.29 7.94 -3.33
CA GLU A 311 18.52 8.48 -2.74
C GLU A 311 19.34 9.32 -3.74
N ARG A 312 19.39 8.92 -5.02
CA ARG A 312 20.11 9.65 -6.08
C ARG A 312 19.36 10.87 -6.61
N HIS A 313 18.03 10.88 -6.51
CA HIS A 313 17.15 11.90 -7.09
C HIS A 313 16.30 12.57 -6.00
N PRO A 314 16.86 13.51 -5.21
CA PRO A 314 16.16 14.17 -4.11
C PRO A 314 15.00 15.08 -4.56
N ASN A 315 14.83 15.27 -5.87
CA ASN A 315 13.67 15.95 -6.44
C ASN A 315 12.43 15.04 -6.53
N ILE A 316 12.53 13.74 -6.24
CA ILE A 316 11.37 12.89 -5.94
C ILE A 316 10.83 13.33 -4.58
N ALA A 317 9.76 14.11 -4.57
CA ALA A 317 9.21 14.70 -3.35
C ALA A 317 8.16 13.81 -2.70
N LEU A 318 7.36 13.11 -3.51
CA LEU A 318 6.23 12.31 -3.06
C LEU A 318 6.19 10.98 -3.81
N TRP A 319 5.81 9.92 -3.10
CA TRP A 319 5.55 8.61 -3.67
C TRP A 319 4.25 8.03 -3.09
N PHE A 320 3.22 7.85 -3.90
CA PHE A 320 1.94 7.29 -3.48
C PHE A 320 1.83 5.80 -3.83
N SER A 321 1.28 5.02 -2.90
CA SER A 321 1.03 3.59 -3.10
C SER A 321 -0.27 3.12 -2.42
N GLY A 322 -0.86 2.04 -2.92
CA GLY A 322 -1.99 1.32 -2.32
C GLY A 322 -1.52 -0.02 -1.74
N HIS A 323 -2.12 -1.12 -2.19
CA HIS A 323 -1.73 -2.53 -1.99
C HIS A 323 -1.96 -3.09 -0.57
N PHE A 324 -1.73 -2.28 0.48
CA PHE A 324 -1.81 -2.75 1.86
C PHE A 324 -3.22 -2.70 2.46
N HIS A 325 -4.13 -1.91 1.89
CA HIS A 325 -5.50 -1.73 2.37
C HIS A 325 -5.56 -1.27 3.84
N LEU A 326 -4.63 -0.41 4.21
CA LEU A 326 -4.51 0.18 5.54
C LEU A 326 -4.99 1.63 5.53
N SER A 327 -5.62 2.05 6.62
CA SER A 327 -6.10 3.42 6.77
C SER A 327 -4.99 4.43 7.05
N HIS A 328 -5.40 5.69 7.15
CA HIS A 328 -4.56 6.82 7.44
C HIS A 328 -4.19 6.95 8.94
N ASN A 329 -4.68 6.04 9.78
CA ASN A 329 -4.49 6.06 11.24
C ASN A 329 -3.24 5.31 11.69
N TYR A 330 -2.49 4.69 10.77
CA TYR A 330 -1.17 4.16 11.10
C TYR A 330 -0.12 5.27 11.09
N ALA A 331 0.83 5.18 12.01
CA ALA A 331 1.91 6.16 12.18
C ALA A 331 2.77 6.33 10.92
N ASP A 332 2.87 5.28 10.13
CA ASP A 332 3.61 5.19 8.88
C ASP A 332 2.68 5.16 7.65
N SER A 333 1.42 5.59 7.79
CA SER A 333 0.55 5.86 6.64
C SER A 333 1.13 6.97 5.75
N ILE A 334 1.98 7.82 6.34
CA ILE A 334 2.97 8.64 5.64
C ILE A 334 4.32 8.43 6.33
N SER A 335 5.30 7.91 5.62
CA SER A 335 6.68 7.78 6.08
C SER A 335 7.60 8.69 5.28
N VAL A 336 8.75 9.08 5.85
CA VAL A 336 9.70 9.99 5.19
C VAL A 336 11.09 9.38 5.21
N VAL A 337 11.73 9.33 4.04
CA VAL A 337 13.13 8.90 3.89
C VAL A 337 13.84 9.93 3.03
N GLY A 338 14.91 10.52 3.58
CA GLY A 338 15.57 11.67 2.97
C GLY A 338 14.58 12.84 2.82
N ARG A 339 14.34 13.26 1.58
CA ARG A 339 13.41 14.36 1.23
C ARG A 339 12.10 13.88 0.61
N THR A 340 11.88 12.58 0.58
CA THR A 340 10.71 11.97 -0.06
C THR A 340 9.72 11.52 1.01
N ALA A 341 8.47 11.95 0.89
CA ALA A 341 7.38 11.36 1.66
C ALA A 341 6.70 10.23 0.85
N PHE A 342 6.58 9.07 1.47
CA PHE A 342 5.88 7.90 0.95
C PHE A 342 4.49 7.86 1.59
N VAL A 343 3.46 7.93 0.76
CA VAL A 343 2.07 8.13 1.20
C VAL A 343 1.25 6.90 0.82
N GLN A 344 0.74 6.19 1.84
CA GLN A 344 -0.19 5.09 1.66
C GLN A 344 -1.60 5.61 1.37
N THR A 345 -2.26 5.00 0.40
CA THR A 345 -3.68 5.19 0.07
C THR A 345 -4.44 3.97 0.56
N GLY A 346 -5.63 4.19 1.12
CA GLY A 346 -6.50 3.12 1.57
C GLY A 346 -7.46 2.71 0.47
N VAL A 347 -8.52 2.03 0.88
CA VAL A 347 -9.61 1.57 0.01
C VAL A 347 -10.87 2.41 0.22
N ILE A 348 -11.76 2.38 -0.77
CA ILE A 348 -13.11 2.97 -0.68
C ILE A 348 -14.15 1.93 -0.21
N GLY A 349 -13.98 0.67 -0.63
CA GLY A 349 -14.89 -0.43 -0.31
C GLY A 349 -14.63 -1.09 1.04
N GLU A 350 -15.23 -2.26 1.25
CA GLU A 350 -15.11 -3.01 2.50
C GLU A 350 -13.91 -3.96 2.54
N CYS A 351 -13.08 -3.99 1.49
CA CYS A 351 -11.84 -4.76 1.46
C CYS A 351 -10.71 -4.16 2.34
N ASN A 352 -11.03 -3.18 3.19
CA ASN A 352 -10.12 -2.64 4.19
C ASN A 352 -9.83 -3.69 5.27
N ARG A 353 -8.78 -3.46 6.05
CA ARG A 353 -8.32 -4.44 7.05
C ARG A 353 -8.53 -4.01 8.49
N ASP A 354 -8.90 -2.75 8.68
CA ASP A 354 -9.01 -2.08 9.97
C ASP A 354 -10.39 -1.44 10.20
N GLY A 355 -11.33 -1.61 9.25
CA GLY A 355 -12.67 -1.04 9.29
C GLY A 355 -12.77 0.38 8.73
N LEU A 356 -11.68 0.99 8.27
CA LEU A 356 -11.62 2.41 7.91
C LEU A 356 -11.33 2.59 6.41
N ARG A 357 -11.92 3.63 5.82
CA ARG A 357 -11.95 3.85 4.36
C ARG A 357 -11.46 5.25 4.03
N GLN A 358 -10.48 5.37 3.13
CA GLN A 358 -9.89 6.68 2.82
C GLN A 358 -9.32 6.80 1.41
N SER A 359 -9.28 8.04 0.92
CA SER A 359 -8.52 8.46 -0.25
C SER A 359 -7.63 9.67 0.08
N ARG A 360 -6.66 9.98 -0.79
CA ARG A 360 -5.79 11.15 -0.61
C ARG A 360 -6.17 12.27 -1.58
N ILE A 361 -6.04 13.51 -1.13
CA ILE A 361 -6.11 14.71 -1.98
C ILE A 361 -4.77 15.42 -1.91
N LEU A 362 -4.10 15.54 -3.04
CA LEU A 362 -2.87 16.32 -3.16
C LEU A 362 -3.20 17.68 -3.75
N LYS A 363 -2.87 18.75 -3.02
CA LYS A 363 -2.88 20.12 -3.52
C LYS A 363 -1.46 20.55 -3.80
N VAL A 364 -1.23 21.05 -5.01
CA VAL A 364 0.08 21.51 -5.50
C VAL A 364 -0.03 22.97 -5.88
N ALA A 365 0.87 23.78 -5.34
CA ALA A 365 1.01 25.20 -5.63
C ALA A 365 2.48 25.52 -6.00
N PRO A 366 2.79 26.69 -6.58
CA PRO A 366 4.16 27.04 -6.94
C PRO A 366 5.16 27.01 -5.77
N GLY A 367 4.70 27.25 -4.54
CA GLY A 367 5.55 27.26 -3.35
C GLY A 367 5.72 25.90 -2.66
N GLY A 368 4.83 24.94 -2.90
CA GLY A 368 4.83 23.69 -2.16
C GLY A 368 3.61 22.81 -2.44
N TYR A 369 3.37 21.88 -1.53
CA TYR A 369 2.25 20.97 -1.59
C TYR A 369 1.63 20.74 -0.22
N GLU A 370 0.39 20.26 -0.26
CA GLU A 370 -0.38 19.80 0.89
C GLU A 370 -1.00 18.44 0.53
N VAL A 371 -0.84 17.44 1.39
CA VAL A 371 -1.49 16.14 1.29
C VAL A 371 -2.58 16.08 2.34
N TYR A 372 -3.81 15.87 1.87
CA TYR A 372 -4.97 15.67 2.71
C TYR A 372 -5.45 14.23 2.62
N THR A 373 -6.14 13.81 3.66
CA THR A 373 -6.91 12.57 3.73
C THR A 373 -8.38 12.90 3.73
N ILE A 374 -9.14 12.17 2.93
CA ILE A 374 -10.60 12.14 3.04
C ILE A 374 -11.01 10.82 3.67
N ASP A 375 -11.67 10.90 4.83
CA ASP A 375 -12.29 9.76 5.50
C ASP A 375 -13.67 9.52 4.84
N HIS A 376 -13.90 8.33 4.30
CA HIS A 376 -15.15 8.02 3.59
C HIS A 376 -16.31 7.62 4.50
N ASP A 377 -16.04 7.38 5.79
CA ASP A 377 -17.05 7.12 6.82
C ASP A 377 -17.58 8.43 7.41
N THR A 378 -16.73 9.42 7.64
CA THR A 378 -17.13 10.73 8.21
C THR A 378 -17.30 11.85 7.19
N ALA A 379 -16.73 11.69 5.98
CA ALA A 379 -16.57 12.72 4.97
C ALA A 379 -15.62 13.88 5.37
N ASP A 380 -14.86 13.72 6.45
CA ASP A 380 -13.92 14.75 6.90
C ASP A 380 -12.68 14.79 6.01
N LEU A 381 -12.19 16.02 5.79
CA LEU A 381 -10.96 16.29 5.06
C LEU A 381 -9.91 16.81 6.05
N ARG A 382 -8.82 16.05 6.22
CA ARG A 382 -7.76 16.32 7.19
C ARG A 382 -6.44 16.61 6.48
N LEU A 383 -5.71 17.64 6.89
CA LEU A 383 -4.34 17.88 6.41
C LEU A 383 -3.38 16.93 7.15
N ASP A 384 -2.60 16.15 6.41
CA ASP A 384 -1.64 15.19 6.98
C ASP A 384 -0.18 15.56 6.70
N LEU A 385 0.07 16.39 5.69
CA LEU A 385 1.41 16.85 5.36
C LEU A 385 1.35 18.15 4.57
N ALA A 386 2.15 19.13 4.93
CA ALA A 386 2.40 20.32 4.13
C ALA A 386 3.90 20.57 4.04
N HIS A 387 4.40 20.91 2.85
CA HIS A 387 5.82 21.16 2.67
C HIS A 387 6.12 22.09 1.49
N GLU A 388 7.19 22.87 1.61
CA GLU A 388 7.64 23.78 0.57
C GLU A 388 8.62 23.08 -0.38
N TRP A 389 8.51 23.34 -1.69
CA TRP A 389 9.43 22.73 -2.67
C TRP A 389 10.89 23.14 -2.46
N ALA A 390 11.09 24.38 -2.00
CA ALA A 390 12.42 24.97 -1.79
C ALA A 390 13.06 24.54 -0.46
N SER A 391 12.31 23.94 0.46
CA SER A 391 12.82 23.55 1.78
C SER A 391 13.89 22.46 1.65
N ALA A 392 15.04 22.66 2.30
CA ALA A 392 16.09 21.64 2.39
C ALA A 392 15.81 20.59 3.45
N GLU A 393 14.92 20.89 4.41
CA GLU A 393 14.54 19.98 5.49
C GLU A 393 13.62 18.87 4.96
N PRO A 394 13.66 17.66 5.56
CA PRO A 394 12.68 16.63 5.29
C PRO A 394 11.23 17.11 5.55
N PRO A 395 10.24 16.63 4.78
CA PRO A 395 8.85 16.82 5.13
C PRO A 395 8.54 16.18 6.49
N VAL A 396 7.69 16.82 7.28
CA VAL A 396 7.25 16.31 8.58
C VAL A 396 5.75 16.09 8.50
N PRO A 397 5.28 14.83 8.48
CA PRO A 397 3.85 14.53 8.56
C PRO A 397 3.27 15.06 9.87
N GLU A 398 1.96 15.33 9.87
CA GLU A 398 1.20 15.73 11.06
C GLU A 398 0.40 14.52 11.61
N PRO A 399 1.02 13.55 12.30
CA PRO A 399 0.28 12.43 12.86
C PRO A 399 -0.60 12.90 14.02
N LEU A 400 -1.83 12.38 14.09
CA LEU A 400 -2.65 12.51 15.29
C LEU A 400 -2.18 11.47 16.31
N GLU A 401 -1.42 11.90 17.33
CA GLU A 401 -0.96 11.05 18.45
C GLU A 401 -2.09 10.24 19.11
N LEU A 402 -3.34 10.72 19.04
CA LEU A 402 -4.52 10.10 19.65
C LEU A 402 -5.23 9.07 18.75
N GLU A 403 -4.85 8.94 17.49
CA GLU A 403 -5.48 8.05 16.51
C GLU A 403 -4.53 6.97 15.98
N LEU A 404 -3.30 6.89 16.50
CA LEU A 404 -2.32 5.92 16.02
C LEU A 404 -2.75 4.49 16.35
N LEU A 405 -3.09 3.72 15.32
CA LEU A 405 -3.20 2.27 15.42
C LEU A 405 -1.78 1.70 15.53
N CYS A 406 -1.42 1.20 16.71
CA CYS A 406 -0.27 0.33 16.91
C CYS A 406 -0.76 -0.91 17.65
N ASP A 407 -1.12 -1.95 16.89
CA ASP A 407 -1.46 -3.25 17.47
C ASP A 407 -0.27 -4.22 17.30
N PRO A 408 0.59 -4.38 18.32
CA PRO A 408 1.68 -5.35 18.27
C PRO A 408 1.21 -6.81 18.12
N GLU A 409 -0.05 -7.15 18.41
CA GLU A 409 -0.63 -8.49 18.20
C GLU A 409 -1.15 -8.73 16.77
N ALA A 410 -1.35 -7.69 15.97
CA ALA A 410 -1.90 -7.80 14.60
C ALA A 410 -0.91 -8.32 13.53
N GLY A 411 0.18 -8.95 13.96
CA GLY A 411 1.13 -9.63 13.05
C GLY A 411 2.00 -8.68 12.23
N TYR A 412 2.12 -7.42 12.66
CA TYR A 412 2.96 -6.43 12.00
C TYR A 412 4.43 -6.65 12.28
N LEU A 413 5.23 -6.33 11.27
CA LEU A 413 6.66 -6.06 11.40
C LEU A 413 6.89 -4.64 11.91
N CYS A 414 6.14 -4.23 12.94
CA CYS A 414 6.31 -2.93 13.58
C CYS A 414 7.76 -2.83 14.05
N GLY A 415 8.60 -2.17 13.25
CA GLY A 415 9.95 -1.77 13.64
C GLY A 415 9.83 -0.82 14.81
N GLN A 416 9.69 -1.38 16.00
CA GLN A 416 9.78 -0.70 17.28
C GLN A 416 11.24 -0.29 17.42
N GLU A 417 11.60 0.80 16.76
CA GLU A 417 12.56 1.80 17.21
C GLU A 417 12.66 2.95 16.20
N GLU A 418 12.66 4.17 16.74
CA GLU A 418 13.30 5.32 16.13
C GLU A 418 14.81 5.13 16.31
N ALA A 419 15.53 4.77 15.25
CA ALA A 419 16.99 4.72 15.32
C ALA A 419 17.59 5.34 14.05
N GLN A 420 17.46 6.65 13.90
CA GLN A 420 18.64 7.43 13.51
C GLN A 420 19.65 7.17 14.65
N ASP A 421 20.74 6.42 14.60
CA ASP A 421 21.65 6.02 13.53
C ASP A 421 22.35 4.71 13.94
N ASP A 422 21.70 3.87 14.78
CA ASP A 422 22.43 2.87 15.55
C ASP A 422 21.80 1.46 15.59
N TRP A 423 21.43 0.93 14.43
CA TRP A 423 21.06 -0.50 14.34
C TRP A 423 22.23 -1.44 14.70
N LYS A 424 23.47 -0.93 14.72
CA LYS A 424 24.65 -1.67 15.21
C LYS A 424 24.85 -1.57 16.72
N ALA A 425 24.31 -0.58 17.42
CA ALA A 425 24.40 -0.48 18.88
C ALA A 425 23.08 -0.64 19.65
N ASN A 426 21.95 -0.84 18.98
CA ASN A 426 20.75 -1.37 19.63
C ASN A 426 20.91 -2.89 19.83
N LYS A 427 21.65 -3.13 20.90
CA LYS A 427 21.82 -4.35 21.67
C LYS A 427 20.56 -5.21 21.64
N ILE A 428 20.80 -6.51 21.53
CA ILE A 428 19.92 -7.54 22.10
C ILE A 428 19.64 -7.11 23.52
N ASN A 429 18.41 -6.70 23.83
CA ASN A 429 18.10 -6.28 25.17
C ASN A 429 17.51 -7.44 25.97
N GLU A 430 18.11 -7.69 27.13
CA GLU A 430 17.53 -8.43 28.26
C GLU A 430 16.37 -7.65 28.93
N ASP A 431 15.85 -6.59 28.30
CA ASP A 431 15.00 -5.54 28.89
C ASP A 431 13.48 -5.74 28.74
N GLY A 432 13.04 -6.76 28.01
CA GLY A 432 11.63 -7.08 27.81
C GLY A 432 11.00 -6.50 26.54
N SER A 433 11.78 -6.09 25.54
CA SER A 433 11.25 -5.80 24.20
C SER A 433 10.64 -7.06 23.53
N PRO A 434 9.56 -6.93 22.71
CA PRO A 434 8.86 -8.07 22.11
C PRO A 434 9.58 -8.70 20.91
N VAL A 435 10.72 -8.16 20.48
CA VAL A 435 11.46 -8.58 19.28
C VAL A 435 12.92 -8.84 19.62
N ARG A 436 13.45 -10.02 19.27
CA ARG A 436 14.87 -10.34 19.37
C ARG A 436 15.54 -10.25 18.00
N TRP A 437 16.50 -9.33 17.86
CA TRP A 437 17.29 -9.14 16.64
C TRP A 437 18.61 -9.91 16.68
N ILE A 438 18.98 -10.51 15.55
CA ILE A 438 20.20 -11.30 15.40
C ILE A 438 20.89 -10.89 14.09
N ASP A 439 22.13 -10.41 14.18
CA ASP A 439 22.94 -10.09 13.00
C ASP A 439 23.50 -11.38 12.38
N VAL A 440 23.07 -11.67 11.16
CA VAL A 440 23.46 -12.87 10.43
C VAL A 440 24.26 -12.56 9.17
N GLY A 441 24.91 -11.39 9.09
CA GLY A 441 25.83 -11.05 8.01
C GLY A 441 25.68 -9.62 7.51
N GLU A 442 26.50 -9.26 6.51
CA GLU A 442 26.75 -7.87 6.08
C GLU A 442 25.50 -7.03 5.80
N ASP A 443 24.42 -7.64 5.28
CA ASP A 443 23.14 -6.98 5.03
C ASP A 443 21.93 -7.79 5.52
N ALA A 444 22.11 -8.73 6.45
CA ALA A 444 21.05 -9.66 6.84
C ALA A 444 20.83 -9.70 8.35
N LEU A 445 19.61 -9.38 8.78
CA LEU A 445 19.18 -9.44 10.17
C LEU A 445 18.00 -10.42 10.30
N LEU A 446 17.98 -11.20 11.37
CA LEU A 446 16.81 -11.99 11.76
C LEU A 446 16.11 -11.33 12.94
N ALA A 447 14.80 -11.14 12.81
CA ALA A 447 13.91 -10.74 13.88
C ALA A 447 13.10 -11.96 14.33
N HIS A 448 13.27 -12.40 15.58
CA HIS A 448 12.36 -13.32 16.23
C HIS A 448 11.28 -12.51 16.95
N GLN A 449 10.06 -12.56 16.42
CA GLN A 449 8.93 -11.76 16.89
C GLN A 449 7.60 -12.44 16.61
N ASN A 450 6.63 -12.29 17.51
CA ASN A 450 5.26 -12.79 17.33
C ASN A 450 5.21 -14.27 16.93
N GLY A 451 6.10 -15.11 17.50
CA GLY A 451 6.19 -16.52 17.17
C GLY A 451 6.80 -16.84 15.79
N MET A 452 7.27 -15.84 15.03
CA MET A 452 7.89 -16.00 13.72
C MET A 452 9.37 -15.57 13.73
N ILE A 453 10.12 -16.06 12.75
CA ILE A 453 11.44 -15.53 12.41
C ILE A 453 11.34 -14.86 11.05
N VAL A 454 11.66 -13.58 10.97
CA VAL A 454 11.61 -12.79 9.73
C VAL A 454 12.98 -12.23 9.44
N GLU A 455 13.41 -12.34 8.19
CA GLU A 455 14.66 -11.78 7.72
C GLU A 455 14.42 -10.37 7.16
N TYR A 456 15.35 -9.47 7.50
CA TYR A 456 15.37 -8.08 7.09
C TYR A 456 16.68 -7.78 6.38
N SER A 457 16.62 -6.87 5.41
CA SER A 457 17.82 -6.21 4.87
C SER A 457 18.17 -5.02 5.75
N ALA A 458 19.41 -4.97 6.22
CA ALA A 458 19.88 -3.89 7.09
C ALA A 458 19.94 -2.54 6.34
N SER A 459 20.40 -2.57 5.09
CA SER A 459 20.50 -1.41 4.19
C SER A 459 19.14 -0.89 3.79
N LEU A 460 18.19 -1.78 3.44
CA LEU A 460 16.83 -1.38 3.08
C LEU A 460 15.94 -1.12 4.30
N ARG A 461 16.39 -1.49 5.50
CA ARG A 461 15.62 -1.36 6.75
C ARG A 461 14.21 -1.94 6.63
N SER A 462 14.08 -3.02 5.88
CA SER A 462 12.81 -3.59 5.45
C SER A 462 12.84 -5.11 5.49
N ALA A 463 11.70 -5.71 5.80
CA ALA A 463 11.58 -7.16 5.79
C ALA A 463 11.69 -7.69 4.36
N VAL A 464 12.54 -8.70 4.17
CA VAL A 464 12.79 -9.33 2.88
C VAL A 464 12.12 -10.69 2.76
N GLY A 465 11.79 -11.36 3.86
CA GLY A 465 11.11 -12.65 3.79
C GLY A 465 10.96 -13.33 5.15
N VAL A 466 10.03 -14.27 5.25
CA VAL A 466 9.86 -15.06 6.48
C VAL A 466 10.80 -16.26 6.44
N VAL A 467 11.52 -16.50 7.54
CA VAL A 467 12.36 -17.69 7.74
C VAL A 467 11.53 -18.82 8.35
N CYS A 468 10.76 -18.51 9.39
CA CYS A 468 9.92 -19.48 10.10
C CYS A 468 8.59 -18.84 10.51
N LEU A 469 7.48 -19.56 10.31
CA LEU A 469 6.12 -19.10 10.64
C LEU A 469 5.67 -19.44 12.06
N ASP A 470 6.31 -20.41 12.70
CA ASP A 470 5.91 -20.87 14.02
C ASP A 470 7.11 -21.40 14.82
N THR A 471 7.39 -20.71 15.92
CA THR A 471 8.43 -21.01 16.89
C THR A 471 7.86 -21.44 18.23
N ALA A 472 6.53 -21.59 18.37
CA ALA A 472 5.90 -21.98 19.63
C ALA A 472 6.35 -23.39 20.03
N GLY A 473 6.81 -23.54 21.28
CA GLY A 473 7.33 -24.81 21.80
C GLY A 473 8.62 -25.29 21.14
N ARG A 474 9.35 -24.39 20.46
CA ARG A 474 10.61 -24.72 19.77
C ARG A 474 11.75 -23.84 20.26
N GLN A 475 12.90 -24.46 20.54
CA GLN A 475 14.14 -23.75 20.75
C GLN A 475 14.77 -23.34 19.41
N VAL A 476 15.04 -22.05 19.25
CA VAL A 476 15.73 -21.49 18.07
C VAL A 476 17.23 -21.36 18.36
N ARG A 477 18.08 -21.93 17.50
CA ARG A 477 19.54 -21.71 17.56
C ARG A 477 20.14 -21.49 16.17
N MET A 478 21.16 -20.64 16.11
CA MET A 478 21.98 -20.45 14.92
C MET A 478 23.16 -21.43 14.96
N VAL A 479 23.53 -22.01 13.81
CA VAL A 479 24.65 -22.96 13.73
C VAL A 479 25.59 -22.68 12.55
N ASP A 480 26.87 -23.01 12.72
CA ASP A 480 27.89 -22.98 11.68
C ASP A 480 27.82 -24.23 10.76
N GLU A 481 28.75 -24.31 9.79
CA GLU A 481 28.87 -25.46 8.88
C GLU A 481 29.11 -26.79 9.59
N GLN A 482 29.79 -26.78 10.74
CA GLN A 482 30.05 -27.98 11.54
C GLN A 482 28.87 -28.32 12.47
N GLY A 483 27.83 -27.49 12.51
CA GLY A 483 26.67 -27.66 13.37
C GLY A 483 26.89 -27.17 14.80
N ASN A 484 27.97 -26.44 15.08
CA ASN A 484 28.17 -25.83 16.38
C ASN A 484 27.25 -24.62 16.53
N LYS A 485 26.67 -24.46 17.72
CA LYS A 485 25.91 -23.26 18.05
C LYS A 485 26.83 -22.04 17.97
N VAL A 486 26.42 -21.05 17.19
CA VAL A 486 27.06 -19.72 17.20
C VAL A 486 26.32 -18.81 18.18
N SER A 487 27.04 -17.90 18.83
CA SER A 487 26.43 -16.84 19.62
C SER A 487 25.74 -15.83 18.69
N ASP A 488 24.81 -15.05 19.24
CA ASP A 488 24.15 -14.00 18.46
C ASP A 488 25.17 -12.97 17.95
N GLU A 489 26.20 -12.64 18.74
CA GLU A 489 27.31 -11.75 18.34
C GLU A 489 28.22 -12.35 17.24
N GLY A 490 28.16 -13.67 17.02
CA GLY A 490 28.92 -14.39 16.00
C GLY A 490 28.05 -14.96 14.88
N ALA A 491 26.76 -14.59 14.82
CA ALA A 491 25.80 -15.22 13.93
C ALA A 491 25.99 -14.87 12.44
N ALA A 492 26.88 -13.93 12.11
CA ALA A 492 27.40 -13.76 10.75
C ALA A 492 28.06 -15.04 10.19
N ALA A 493 28.63 -15.90 11.04
CA ALA A 493 29.17 -17.21 10.65
C ALA A 493 28.09 -18.30 10.52
N ALA A 494 26.82 -18.00 10.83
CA ALA A 494 25.75 -18.97 10.75
C ALA A 494 25.47 -19.37 9.31
N THR A 495 25.35 -20.67 9.09
CA THR A 495 24.95 -21.27 7.80
C THR A 495 23.57 -21.89 7.86
N ALA A 496 23.02 -22.10 9.06
CA ALA A 496 21.64 -22.54 9.26
C ALA A 496 21.00 -21.99 10.54
N VAL A 497 19.67 -21.92 10.52
CA VAL A 497 18.79 -21.78 11.68
C VAL A 497 18.24 -23.16 12.01
N GLU A 498 18.40 -23.62 13.25
CA GLU A 498 17.82 -24.86 13.74
C GLU A 498 16.68 -24.58 14.73
N LEU A 499 15.55 -25.25 14.48
CA LEU A 499 14.35 -25.23 15.30
C LEU A 499 14.22 -26.60 15.96
N ILE A 500 14.35 -26.66 17.27
CA ILE A 500 14.31 -27.92 18.04
C ILE A 500 13.00 -27.98 18.81
N ASP A 501 12.17 -28.97 18.55
CA ASP A 501 10.94 -29.19 19.30
C ASP A 501 11.26 -29.57 20.76
N GLU A 502 10.70 -28.83 21.72
CA GLU A 502 11.01 -29.04 23.15
C GLU A 502 10.44 -30.35 23.71
N GLY A 503 9.41 -30.93 23.07
CA GLY A 503 8.78 -32.17 23.50
C GLY A 503 9.44 -33.42 22.91
N SER A 504 9.72 -33.40 21.61
CA SER A 504 10.25 -34.56 20.87
C SER A 504 11.77 -34.54 20.70
N GLY A 505 12.39 -33.36 20.76
CA GLY A 505 13.79 -33.15 20.40
C GLY A 505 14.07 -33.21 18.90
N GLU A 506 13.04 -33.33 18.05
CA GLU A 506 13.19 -33.27 16.59
C GLU A 506 13.75 -31.90 16.16
N THR A 507 14.68 -31.91 15.21
CA THR A 507 15.36 -30.70 14.73
C THR A 507 15.00 -30.45 13.27
N GLU A 508 14.39 -29.31 13.00
CA GLU A 508 14.24 -28.74 11.66
C GLU A 508 15.40 -27.79 11.39
N ARG A 509 16.08 -27.96 10.24
CA ARG A 509 17.24 -27.15 9.87
C ARG A 509 16.94 -26.35 8.60
N ILE A 510 17.02 -25.03 8.71
CA ILE A 510 16.80 -24.07 7.64
C ILE A 510 18.16 -23.50 7.23
N THR A 511 18.68 -23.91 6.07
CA THR A 511 19.95 -23.40 5.54
C THR A 511 19.74 -22.14 4.71
N ARG A 512 20.81 -21.39 4.47
CA ARG A 512 20.78 -20.32 3.47
C ARG A 512 20.34 -20.87 2.11
N ASN A 513 19.50 -20.11 1.41
CA ASN A 513 19.05 -20.41 0.06
C ASN A 513 20.11 -19.97 -0.98
N HIS A 514 19.81 -20.13 -2.27
CA HIS A 514 20.72 -19.79 -3.36
C HIS A 514 21.09 -18.29 -3.44
N GLN A 515 20.34 -17.42 -2.77
CA GLN A 515 20.59 -15.98 -2.65
C GLN A 515 21.39 -15.63 -1.38
N GLY A 516 21.81 -16.63 -0.60
CA GLY A 516 22.56 -16.41 0.64
C GLY A 516 21.70 -15.96 1.83
N THR A 517 20.37 -15.98 1.71
CA THR A 517 19.41 -15.57 2.74
C THR A 517 18.75 -16.78 3.40
N PHE A 518 18.15 -16.62 4.58
CA PHE A 518 17.45 -17.69 5.31
C PHE A 518 15.96 -17.80 4.99
N PHE A 519 15.35 -16.78 4.39
CA PHE A 519 13.91 -16.80 4.12
C PHE A 519 13.52 -18.01 3.27
N GLN A 520 12.29 -18.46 3.50
CA GLN A 520 11.68 -19.59 2.82
C GLN A 520 10.53 -19.13 1.94
N ILE A 521 10.30 -19.84 0.83
CA ILE A 521 9.14 -19.62 -0.04
C ILE A 521 8.03 -20.57 0.38
N PHE A 522 7.01 -20.02 1.05
CA PHE A 522 5.92 -20.83 1.59
C PHE A 522 4.75 -21.03 0.62
N GLN A 523 4.60 -20.16 -0.37
CA GLN A 523 3.57 -20.29 -1.40
C GLN A 523 4.20 -20.12 -2.78
N PRO A 524 4.26 -21.18 -3.61
CA PRO A 524 4.69 -21.06 -4.99
C PRO A 524 3.61 -20.38 -5.83
N ASN A 525 3.99 -19.95 -7.04
CA ASN A 525 3.10 -19.28 -7.97
C ASN A 525 1.87 -20.14 -8.26
N LYS A 526 0.70 -19.67 -7.81
CA LYS A 526 -0.58 -20.41 -7.88
C LYS A 526 -1.01 -20.71 -9.32
N TRP A 527 -0.73 -19.82 -10.27
CA TRP A 527 -1.01 -20.04 -11.69
C TRP A 527 -0.20 -21.21 -12.23
N ARG A 528 1.12 -21.24 -11.96
CA ARG A 528 2.00 -22.34 -12.38
C ARG A 528 1.58 -23.67 -11.77
N LEU A 529 1.21 -23.69 -10.48
CA LEU A 529 0.69 -24.88 -9.82
C LEU A 529 -0.60 -25.38 -10.49
N ARG A 530 -1.52 -24.47 -10.85
CA ARG A 530 -2.76 -24.82 -11.56
C ARG A 530 -2.48 -25.43 -12.93
N LYS A 531 -1.60 -24.82 -13.74
CA LYS A 531 -1.24 -25.34 -15.07
C LYS A 531 -0.55 -26.69 -14.98
N ALA A 532 0.34 -26.91 -14.00
CA ALA A 532 0.96 -28.20 -13.77
C ALA A 532 -0.07 -29.30 -13.42
N LYS A 533 -1.05 -28.99 -12.56
CA LYS A 533 -2.15 -29.91 -12.24
C LYS A 533 -3.00 -30.22 -13.47
N GLN A 534 -3.37 -29.22 -14.26
CA GLN A 534 -4.14 -29.42 -15.50
C GLN A 534 -3.39 -30.31 -16.50
N ALA A 535 -2.09 -30.06 -16.71
CA ALA A 535 -1.25 -30.89 -17.58
C ALA A 535 -1.17 -32.35 -17.11
N ALA A 536 -1.05 -32.58 -15.79
CA ALA A 536 -1.03 -33.93 -15.22
C ALA A 536 -2.37 -34.67 -15.42
N VAL A 537 -3.50 -33.97 -15.26
CA VAL A 537 -4.84 -34.54 -15.53
C VAL A 537 -5.01 -34.90 -17.01
N MET A 538 -4.58 -34.02 -17.91
CA MET A 538 -4.63 -34.29 -19.36
C MET A 538 -3.74 -35.47 -19.75
N ALA A 539 -2.53 -35.55 -19.20
CA ALA A 539 -1.63 -36.68 -19.44
C ALA A 539 -2.23 -38.00 -18.94
N THR A 540 -2.91 -37.99 -17.79
CA THR A 540 -3.60 -39.17 -17.24
C THR A 540 -4.83 -39.57 -18.07
N ALA A 541 -5.54 -38.61 -18.65
CA ALA A 541 -6.68 -38.89 -19.54
C ALA A 541 -6.26 -39.42 -20.93
N MET A 542 -5.00 -39.21 -21.33
CA MET A 542 -4.43 -39.68 -22.60
C MET A 542 -3.71 -41.04 -22.48
N ALA A 543 -3.38 -41.49 -21.27
CA ALA A 543 -2.79 -42.79 -20.97
C ALA A 543 -3.88 -43.83 -20.73
#